data_AF-A0A845R3N7-F1
#
_entry.id   AF-A0A845R3N7-F1
#
_cell.length_a   1.000
_cell.length_b   1.000
_cell.length_c   1.000
_cell.angle_alpha   90.00
_cell.angle_beta   90.00
_cell.angle_gamma   90.00
#
_symmetry.space_group_name_H-M   'P 1'
#
loop_
_entity.id
_entity.type
_entity.pdbx_description
1 polymer ?
#
loop_
_entity_poly.entity_id
_entity_poly.type
_entity_poly.pdbx_seq_one_letter_code
_entity_poly.pdbx_strand_id
1 'polypeptide(L)'
;MKKLLSSLLALCLTLSLAAAPASALTLEQAKELLADHYVDEISQEILELDSLEAILEALGDPYTIYMTPEQYETFNQMVNGQMVVGIGATVEAAYTDGYRVMSVLPDSPALEAGLRAGDVLVAVDGRELTADTDPRAWIVGEEGTDLTVTVVREGKRLDFTLTRRAVVIPIVTYEERDGAGYINCISFGETTAETFGAAIKAMEDSAEVWIVDLRANPGGDSGATAATASLFTGGGVMLYFRNSSGRYNYTYTLPDYPDLTDMPVIILTSEHSASGAELFAGDIRAYGAGISLGQRTFGKGTAQLVLNGTNCPYMENGEALKVTAYRFFAPDGATNYITGVLPTLLISPENTERAAMLLSCAWSPSPENHLQLELAGQRFCVNVGEALEEENVSAFTELLEALPPSARLLYSTGQSWEECQPVSPAALAEELGLPFTPRTFSDAVDSPYAREIDTLAVYEIINGCEDGDFHPVETITRAQFCSLVASALDLPAGRPGKFADVPDSAWYAGAVNAMADMDFVSGGSDGLFGPEEAVSFQEMISILSRTAIWASMDGYEFGLQAVTEEELEEYAAYDDWAQTSARNLDKLGVLLEDADPVDSSTREMAAGMLCRLMERICLIWG
;
A
#
# COMPACT_ATOMS: atom_id res chain seq x y z
N MET A 1 2.41 16.03 5.21
CA MET A 1 1.31 16.26 6.18
C MET A 1 0.11 15.30 6.01
N LYS A 2 -0.18 14.75 4.82
CA LYS A 2 -1.26 13.76 4.62
C LYS A 2 -1.05 12.44 5.41
N LYS A 3 0.15 11.87 5.43
CA LYS A 3 0.48 10.61 6.15
C LYS A 3 0.78 10.78 7.67
N LEU A 4 0.88 12.01 8.18
CA LEU A 4 1.14 12.25 9.61
C LEU A 4 -0.14 12.17 10.46
N LEU A 5 -1.32 12.36 9.85
CA LEU A 5 -2.62 12.27 10.50
C LEU A 5 -3.23 10.85 10.45
N SER A 6 -2.76 9.97 9.56
CA SER A 6 -3.11 8.54 9.56
C SER A 6 -2.33 7.71 10.59
N SER A 7 -1.48 8.35 11.41
CA SER A 7 -0.81 7.77 12.58
C SER A 7 -1.76 7.32 13.70
N LEU A 8 -3.08 7.49 13.54
CA LEU A 8 -4.13 6.95 14.42
C LEU A 8 -4.26 5.42 14.42
N LEU A 9 -3.47 4.71 13.60
CA LEU A 9 -3.31 3.24 13.64
C LEU A 9 -2.00 2.77 14.29
N ALA A 10 -1.15 3.70 14.77
CA ALA A 10 -0.29 3.39 15.89
C ALA A 10 -1.16 3.41 17.15
N LEU A 11 -1.26 2.27 17.84
CA LEU A 11 -1.95 2.08 19.10
C LEU A 11 -1.65 3.24 20.09
N CYS A 12 -2.43 4.32 20.08
CA CYS A 12 -2.39 5.32 21.14
C CYS A 12 -3.10 4.71 22.35
N LEU A 13 -2.36 3.87 23.10
CA LEU A 13 -2.62 3.66 24.52
C LEU A 13 -2.42 5.02 25.22
N THR A 14 -3.44 5.87 25.18
CA THR A 14 -3.49 7.05 26.05
C THR A 14 -3.72 6.56 27.48
N LEU A 15 -2.64 6.13 28.14
CA LEU A 15 -2.67 5.80 29.56
C LEU A 15 -2.62 7.11 30.36
N SER A 16 -3.65 7.30 31.18
CA SER A 16 -3.66 8.31 32.23
C SER A 16 -2.44 8.14 33.13
N LEU A 17 -1.84 9.24 33.59
CA LEU A 17 -0.73 9.26 34.54
C LEU A 17 -1.07 8.48 35.83
N ALA A 18 -0.79 7.19 35.83
CA ALA A 18 -0.52 6.40 37.02
C ALA A 18 0.99 6.10 37.01
N ALA A 19 1.65 6.22 38.17
CA ALA A 19 3.09 6.04 38.29
C ALA A 19 3.53 4.73 37.63
N ALA A 20 4.43 4.81 36.65
CA ALA A 20 4.94 3.64 35.94
C ALA A 20 5.53 2.64 36.95
N PRO A 21 5.16 1.35 36.90
CA PRO A 21 5.92 0.33 37.60
C PRO A 21 7.38 0.41 37.10
N ALA A 22 8.34 0.22 37.99
CA ALA A 22 9.75 0.20 37.59
C ALA A 22 9.95 -0.86 36.51
N SER A 23 10.44 -0.43 35.33
CA SER A 23 10.80 -1.34 34.23
C SER A 23 11.82 -2.37 34.73
N ALA A 24 11.63 -3.65 34.41
CA ALA A 24 12.63 -4.67 34.74
C ALA A 24 13.82 -4.63 33.76
N LEU A 25 13.60 -4.14 32.54
CA LEU A 25 14.65 -3.83 31.56
C LEU A 25 15.47 -2.61 32.00
N THR A 26 16.76 -2.81 32.25
CA THR A 26 17.67 -1.68 32.56
C THR A 26 17.96 -0.85 31.31
N LEU A 27 18.29 0.44 31.49
CA LEU A 27 18.64 1.33 30.39
C LEU A 27 19.78 0.80 29.52
N GLU A 28 20.83 0.24 30.12
CA GLU A 28 21.98 -0.31 29.38
C GLU A 28 21.60 -1.54 28.55
N GLN A 29 20.74 -2.42 29.09
CA GLN A 29 20.20 -3.54 28.32
C GLN A 29 19.32 -3.06 27.16
N ALA A 30 18.49 -2.03 27.40
CA ALA A 30 17.66 -1.47 26.33
C ALA A 30 18.52 -0.86 25.20
N LYS A 31 19.61 -0.16 25.54
CA LYS A 31 20.58 0.37 24.56
C LYS A 31 21.24 -0.76 23.76
N GLU A 32 21.64 -1.85 24.41
CA GLU A 32 22.21 -3.03 23.74
C GLU A 32 21.21 -3.64 22.76
N LEU A 33 19.97 -3.88 23.19
CA LEU A 33 18.92 -4.43 22.31
C LEU A 33 18.59 -3.52 21.13
N LEU A 34 18.54 -2.20 21.35
CA LEU A 34 18.31 -1.24 20.28
C LEU A 34 19.48 -1.19 19.30
N ALA A 35 20.73 -1.17 19.79
CA ALA A 35 21.92 -1.18 18.94
C ALA A 35 22.02 -2.48 18.10
N ASP A 36 21.65 -3.62 18.68
CA ASP A 36 21.74 -4.92 18.02
C ASP A 36 20.62 -5.17 17.01
N HIS A 37 19.41 -4.66 17.29
CA HIS A 37 18.21 -5.02 16.54
C HIS A 37 17.58 -3.90 15.74
N TYR A 38 17.79 -2.62 16.07
CA TYR A 38 17.15 -1.55 15.32
C TYR A 38 17.67 -1.51 13.89
N VAL A 39 16.73 -1.36 12.96
CA VAL A 39 16.95 -1.51 11.51
C VAL A 39 17.87 -0.44 10.92
N ASP A 40 17.87 0.76 11.50
CA ASP A 40 18.69 1.89 11.08
C ASP A 40 19.83 2.12 12.09
N GLU A 41 20.89 2.80 11.68
CA GLU A 41 21.97 3.16 12.60
C GLU A 41 21.47 4.20 13.63
N ILE A 42 21.59 3.88 14.91
CA ILE A 42 21.26 4.83 15.99
C ILE A 42 22.50 5.66 16.30
N SER A 43 22.36 6.98 16.17
CA SER A 43 23.45 7.90 16.50
C SER A 43 23.88 7.78 17.97
N GLN A 44 25.18 7.99 18.22
CA GLN A 44 25.72 7.97 19.58
C GLN A 44 25.04 9.01 20.49
N GLU A 45 24.69 10.18 19.96
CA GLU A 45 23.97 11.23 20.69
C GLU A 45 22.63 10.73 21.24
N ILE A 46 21.89 9.96 20.44
CA ILE A 46 20.62 9.35 20.88
C ILE A 46 20.88 8.27 21.93
N LEU A 47 21.86 7.38 21.73
CA LEU A 47 22.19 6.32 22.68
C LEU A 47 22.74 6.84 24.02
N GLU A 48 23.24 8.08 24.07
CA GLU A 48 23.75 8.71 25.30
C GLU A 48 22.65 9.37 26.17
N LEU A 49 21.39 9.37 25.72
CA LEU A 49 20.27 9.90 26.50
C LEU A 49 20.04 9.12 27.81
N ASP A 50 19.49 9.83 28.80
CA ASP A 50 19.44 9.40 30.21
C ASP A 50 18.25 8.47 30.54
N SER A 51 17.35 8.18 29.59
CA SER A 51 16.23 7.25 29.79
C SER A 51 15.80 6.56 28.51
N LEU A 52 15.13 5.40 28.63
CA LEU A 52 14.63 4.64 27.48
C LEU A 52 13.57 5.44 26.73
N GLU A 53 12.69 6.13 27.45
CA GLU A 53 11.64 6.96 26.87
C GLU A 53 12.23 8.09 26.02
N ALA A 54 13.30 8.74 26.48
CA ALA A 54 13.99 9.79 25.73
C ALA A 54 14.65 9.22 24.45
N ILE A 55 15.22 8.01 24.52
CA ILE A 55 15.78 7.32 23.36
C ILE A 55 14.68 7.03 22.34
N LEU A 56 13.57 6.42 22.78
CA LEU A 56 12.45 6.05 21.91
C LEU A 56 11.78 7.28 21.27
N GLU A 57 11.63 8.37 22.03
CA GLU A 57 11.12 9.65 21.49
C GLU A 57 12.07 10.25 20.45
N ALA A 58 13.39 10.21 20.70
CA ALA A 58 14.39 10.73 19.78
C ALA A 58 14.56 9.89 18.51
N LEU A 59 14.31 8.58 18.56
CA LEU A 59 14.23 7.73 17.36
C LEU A 59 13.09 8.17 16.43
N GLY A 60 12.00 8.70 16.99
CA GLY A 60 10.83 9.12 16.22
C GLY A 60 10.12 7.97 15.48
N ASP A 61 10.42 6.72 15.83
CA ASP A 61 9.80 5.53 15.25
C ASP A 61 8.57 5.11 16.08
N PRO A 62 7.35 5.28 15.57
CA PRO A 62 6.13 4.95 16.30
C PRO A 62 5.94 3.45 16.53
N TYR A 63 6.76 2.59 15.91
CA TYR A 63 6.65 1.14 16.00
C TYR A 63 7.64 0.50 16.98
N THR A 64 8.64 1.25 17.43
CA THR A 64 9.58 0.80 18.46
C THR A 64 9.10 1.28 19.83
N ILE A 65 8.56 0.35 20.63
CA ILE A 65 7.93 0.66 21.92
C ILE A 65 8.29 -0.36 22.99
N TYR A 66 8.44 0.11 24.22
CA TYR A 66 8.44 -0.73 25.40
C TYR A 66 7.00 -0.87 25.94
N MET A 67 6.63 -2.09 26.31
CA MET A 67 5.31 -2.45 26.81
C MET A 67 5.42 -3.10 28.18
N THR A 68 4.64 -2.59 29.14
CA THR A 68 4.40 -3.28 30.41
C THR A 68 3.63 -4.59 30.17
N PRO A 69 3.56 -5.50 31.15
CA PRO A 69 2.83 -6.76 30.98
C PRO A 69 1.36 -6.58 30.56
N GLU A 70 0.66 -5.61 31.15
CA GLU A 70 -0.72 -5.28 30.83
C GLU A 70 -0.87 -4.75 29.40
N GLN A 71 0.06 -3.89 28.97
CA GLN A 71 0.09 -3.35 27.61
C GLN A 71 0.38 -4.45 26.58
N TYR A 72 1.31 -5.36 26.90
CA TYR A 72 1.67 -6.46 26.01
C TYR A 72 0.54 -7.50 25.88
N GLU A 73 -0.16 -7.81 26.97
CA GLU A 73 -1.35 -8.66 26.93
C GLU A 73 -2.47 -8.01 26.08
N THR A 74 -2.74 -6.73 26.28
CA THR A 74 -3.72 -5.97 25.47
C THR A 74 -3.34 -5.98 23.98
N PHE A 75 -2.06 -5.78 23.67
CA PHE A 75 -1.54 -5.85 22.30
C PHE A 75 -1.82 -7.22 21.66
N ASN A 76 -1.52 -8.32 22.37
CA ASN A 76 -1.75 -9.67 21.86
C ASN A 76 -3.24 -9.99 21.66
N GLN A 77 -4.12 -9.47 22.52
CA GLN A 77 -5.56 -9.62 22.37
C GLN A 77 -6.05 -8.90 21.10
N MET A 78 -5.60 -7.67 20.86
CA MET A 78 -5.98 -6.89 19.67
C MET A 78 -5.52 -7.54 18.36
N VAL A 79 -4.27 -8.00 18.27
CA VAL A 79 -3.73 -8.65 17.06
C VAL A 79 -4.54 -9.89 16.69
N ASN A 80 -4.95 -10.68 17.70
CA ASN A 80 -5.71 -11.91 17.51
C ASN A 80 -7.23 -11.71 17.45
N GLY A 81 -7.70 -10.45 17.31
CA GLY A 81 -9.14 -10.16 17.21
C GLY A 81 -9.93 -10.42 18.49
N GLN A 82 -9.26 -10.54 19.64
CA GLN A 82 -9.89 -10.84 20.92
C GLN A 82 -10.23 -9.54 21.66
N MET A 83 -11.55 -9.39 21.92
CA MET A 83 -12.19 -8.52 22.90
C MET A 83 -11.83 -7.04 22.87
N VAL A 84 -12.67 -6.25 22.19
CA VAL A 84 -12.84 -4.82 22.55
C VAL A 84 -14.07 -4.68 23.43
N VAL A 85 -13.95 -3.92 24.52
CA VAL A 85 -15.10 -3.57 25.35
C VAL A 85 -15.80 -2.38 24.70
N GLY A 86 -16.98 -2.64 24.14
CA GLY A 86 -17.74 -1.64 23.41
C GLY A 86 -19.15 -2.12 23.10
N ILE A 87 -19.72 -1.62 22.01
CA ILE A 87 -21.10 -1.96 21.60
C ILE A 87 -21.18 -2.94 20.42
N GLY A 88 -20.08 -3.21 19.71
CA GLY A 88 -20.04 -4.13 18.57
C GLY A 88 -20.74 -3.60 17.32
N ALA A 89 -20.37 -2.40 16.89
CA ALA A 89 -20.75 -1.82 15.61
C ALA A 89 -19.53 -1.22 14.90
N THR A 90 -19.50 -1.28 13.58
CA THR A 90 -18.48 -0.61 12.76
C THR A 90 -19.08 0.65 12.14
N VAL A 91 -18.27 1.69 11.98
CA VAL A 91 -18.71 2.95 11.39
C VAL A 91 -17.71 3.45 10.35
N GLU A 92 -18.22 4.10 9.32
CA GLU A 92 -17.44 4.83 8.32
C GLU A 92 -17.17 6.27 8.81
N ALA A 93 -16.04 6.84 8.37
CA ALA A 93 -15.67 8.23 8.69
C ALA A 93 -16.72 9.23 8.18
N ALA A 94 -16.99 10.27 8.97
CA ALA A 94 -18.11 11.18 8.76
C ALA A 94 -17.94 12.12 7.56
N TYR A 95 -19.05 12.37 6.85
CA TYR A 95 -19.22 13.56 6.00
C TYR A 95 -20.45 14.33 6.47
N THR A 96 -20.22 15.54 6.99
CA THR A 96 -21.17 16.61 7.37
C THR A 96 -22.32 16.30 8.35
N ASP A 97 -22.80 15.07 8.47
CA ASP A 97 -24.06 14.72 9.15
C ASP A 97 -23.94 13.61 10.22
N GLY A 98 -22.73 13.08 10.48
CA GLY A 98 -22.47 12.04 11.49
C GLY A 98 -21.72 10.82 10.93
N TYR A 99 -21.61 9.75 11.72
CA TYR A 99 -20.87 8.53 11.39
C TYR A 99 -21.83 7.43 10.93
N ARG A 100 -21.67 6.92 9.70
CA ARG A 100 -22.57 5.89 9.19
C ARG A 100 -22.20 4.52 9.78
N VAL A 101 -23.16 3.84 10.39
CA VAL A 101 -23.03 2.45 10.83
C VAL A 101 -22.97 1.55 9.61
N MET A 102 -21.85 0.87 9.43
CA MET A 102 -21.61 -0.01 8.28
C MET A 102 -22.11 -1.42 8.57
N SER A 103 -21.76 -1.95 9.74
CA SER A 103 -22.25 -3.25 10.20
C SER A 103 -22.48 -3.27 11.70
N VAL A 104 -23.36 -4.17 12.11
CA VAL A 104 -23.63 -4.47 13.52
C VAL A 104 -23.25 -5.93 13.74
N LEU A 105 -22.41 -6.19 14.73
CA LEU A 105 -21.90 -7.54 14.97
C LEU A 105 -23.00 -8.46 15.52
N PRO A 106 -23.03 -9.75 15.11
CA PRO A 106 -23.81 -10.77 15.78
C PRO A 106 -23.50 -10.81 17.28
N ASP A 107 -24.49 -11.16 18.09
CA ASP A 107 -24.35 -11.29 19.55
C ASP A 107 -23.71 -10.06 20.24
N SER A 108 -24.00 -8.85 19.75
CA SER A 108 -23.47 -7.59 20.29
C SER A 108 -24.52 -6.75 21.03
N PRO A 109 -24.10 -5.87 21.96
CA PRO A 109 -25.00 -4.87 22.55
C PRO A 109 -25.73 -4.02 21.50
N ALA A 110 -25.06 -3.69 20.39
CA ALA A 110 -25.64 -2.90 19.31
C ALA A 110 -26.80 -3.63 18.62
N LEU A 111 -26.64 -4.92 18.35
CA LEU A 111 -27.70 -5.74 17.77
C LEU A 111 -28.88 -5.87 18.74
N GLU A 112 -28.61 -6.12 20.02
CA GLU A 112 -29.62 -6.24 21.07
C GLU A 112 -30.43 -4.96 21.26
N ALA A 113 -29.76 -3.80 21.16
CA ALA A 113 -30.41 -2.50 21.24
C ALA A 113 -31.22 -2.15 19.98
N GLY A 114 -30.95 -2.81 18.85
CA GLY A 114 -31.68 -2.60 17.59
C GLY A 114 -31.06 -1.55 16.66
N LEU A 115 -29.77 -1.26 16.82
CA LEU A 115 -28.96 -0.57 15.81
C LEU A 115 -28.91 -1.39 14.52
N ARG A 116 -28.78 -0.72 13.39
CA ARG A 116 -28.76 -1.35 12.06
C ARG A 116 -27.70 -0.70 11.18
N ALA A 117 -27.18 -1.47 10.24
CA ALA A 117 -26.45 -0.92 9.11
C ALA A 117 -27.27 0.18 8.43
N GLY A 118 -26.63 1.28 8.05
CA GLY A 118 -27.24 2.45 7.45
C GLY A 118 -27.72 3.51 8.46
N ASP A 119 -27.71 3.24 9.77
CA ASP A 119 -27.92 4.28 10.78
C ASP A 119 -26.80 5.33 10.72
N VAL A 120 -27.11 6.59 10.99
CA VAL A 120 -26.09 7.64 11.11
C VAL A 120 -25.95 8.04 12.58
N LEU A 121 -24.86 7.63 13.21
CA LEU A 121 -24.51 7.97 14.59
C LEU A 121 -24.17 9.46 14.70
N VAL A 122 -24.95 10.19 15.50
CA VAL A 122 -24.86 11.66 15.63
C VAL A 122 -24.53 12.12 17.05
N ALA A 123 -24.74 11.29 18.08
CA ALA A 123 -24.34 11.65 19.45
C ALA A 123 -24.03 10.43 20.32
N VAL A 124 -23.20 10.63 21.34
CA VAL A 124 -22.96 9.66 22.42
C VAL A 124 -23.12 10.37 23.76
N ASP A 125 -23.93 9.81 24.66
CA ASP A 125 -24.31 10.37 25.96
C ASP A 125 -24.76 11.84 25.88
N GLY A 126 -25.52 12.16 24.82
CA GLY A 126 -26.06 13.49 24.56
C GLY A 126 -25.03 14.51 24.03
N ARG A 127 -23.79 14.09 23.77
CA ARG A 127 -22.77 14.91 23.11
C ARG A 127 -22.80 14.67 21.61
N GLU A 128 -23.11 15.69 20.83
CA GLU A 128 -23.08 15.60 19.37
C GLU A 128 -21.66 15.27 18.88
N LEU A 129 -21.59 14.34 17.95
CA LEU A 129 -20.38 14.03 17.21
C LEU A 129 -20.19 15.09 16.13
N THR A 130 -18.94 15.48 15.92
CA THR A 130 -18.53 16.31 14.79
C THR A 130 -17.61 15.50 13.89
N ALA A 131 -17.37 15.99 12.66
CA ALA A 131 -16.44 15.34 11.73
C ALA A 131 -15.04 15.11 12.32
N ASP A 132 -14.63 15.93 13.29
CA ASP A 132 -13.32 15.84 13.95
C ASP A 132 -13.32 14.94 15.21
N THR A 133 -14.47 14.38 15.60
CA THR A 133 -14.61 13.60 16.85
C THR A 133 -14.58 12.10 16.58
N ASP A 134 -13.49 11.40 16.94
CA ASP A 134 -13.46 9.93 16.88
C ASP A 134 -14.53 9.34 17.82
N PRO A 135 -15.59 8.69 17.29
CA PRO A 135 -16.67 8.16 18.11
C PRO A 135 -16.20 7.02 19.02
N ARG A 136 -15.10 6.33 18.68
CA ARG A 136 -14.55 5.24 19.51
C ARG A 136 -14.13 5.74 20.88
N ALA A 137 -13.61 6.97 20.98
CA ALA A 137 -13.16 7.57 22.24
C ALA A 137 -14.30 7.69 23.28
N TRP A 138 -15.55 7.73 22.83
CA TRP A 138 -16.73 7.82 23.72
C TRP A 138 -17.48 6.50 23.84
N ILE A 139 -17.37 5.62 22.83
CA ILE A 139 -18.04 4.32 22.80
C ILE A 139 -17.28 3.27 23.61
N VAL A 140 -15.95 3.27 23.58
CA VAL A 140 -15.12 2.36 24.38
C VAL A 140 -15.11 2.81 25.85
N GLY A 141 -15.15 1.87 26.77
CA GLY A 141 -15.17 2.17 28.20
C GLY A 141 -15.13 0.91 29.06
N GLU A 142 -15.34 1.07 30.37
CA GLU A 142 -15.36 -0.07 31.31
C GLU A 142 -16.52 -1.03 31.01
N GLU A 143 -16.25 -2.33 31.11
CA GLU A 143 -17.25 -3.37 30.91
C GLU A 143 -18.37 -3.28 31.95
N GLY A 144 -19.62 -3.50 31.51
CA GLY A 144 -20.80 -3.41 32.34
C GLY A 144 -21.32 -1.99 32.55
N THR A 145 -20.66 -0.96 32.01
CA THR A 145 -21.19 0.41 32.02
C THR A 145 -22.15 0.65 30.86
N ASP A 146 -23.16 1.49 31.08
CA ASP A 146 -24.10 1.87 30.03
C ASP A 146 -23.61 3.10 29.25
N LEU A 147 -24.04 3.20 28.00
CA LEU A 147 -24.02 4.44 27.21
C LEU A 147 -25.31 4.58 26.41
N THR A 148 -25.64 5.82 26.05
CA THR A 148 -26.70 6.11 25.09
C THR A 148 -26.10 6.63 23.79
N VAL A 149 -26.41 5.99 22.67
CA VAL A 149 -26.09 6.51 21.33
C VAL A 149 -27.34 7.06 20.67
N THR A 150 -27.22 8.20 20.01
CA THR A 150 -28.28 8.78 19.18
C THR A 150 -27.91 8.58 17.72
N VAL A 151 -28.82 7.98 16.95
CA VAL A 151 -28.67 7.81 15.50
C VAL A 151 -29.80 8.46 14.72
N VAL A 152 -29.53 8.83 13.47
CA VAL A 152 -30.54 9.20 12.48
C VAL A 152 -30.81 8.00 11.59
N ARG A 153 -32.06 7.52 11.60
CA ARG A 153 -32.57 6.47 10.70
C ARG A 153 -33.77 7.03 9.95
N GLU A 154 -33.70 7.05 8.62
CA GLU A 154 -34.78 7.58 7.76
C GLU A 154 -35.23 9.00 8.17
N GLY A 155 -34.27 9.86 8.54
CA GLY A 155 -34.52 11.24 8.97
C GLY A 155 -35.06 11.41 10.41
N LYS A 156 -35.20 10.33 11.19
CA LYS A 156 -35.63 10.39 12.59
C LYS A 156 -34.49 10.12 13.55
N ARG A 157 -34.36 10.94 14.60
CA ARG A 157 -33.43 10.70 15.70
C ARG A 157 -33.98 9.63 16.64
N LEU A 158 -33.18 8.60 16.91
CA LEU A 158 -33.48 7.46 17.77
C LEU A 158 -32.37 7.32 18.81
N ASP A 159 -32.74 7.12 20.07
CA ASP A 159 -31.80 6.86 21.15
C ASP A 159 -31.79 5.37 21.51
N PHE A 160 -30.59 4.82 21.62
CA PHE A 160 -30.36 3.43 22.03
C PHE A 160 -29.47 3.42 23.26
N THR A 161 -29.91 2.78 24.34
CA THR A 161 -29.07 2.53 25.52
C THR A 161 -28.47 1.14 25.42
N LEU A 162 -27.16 1.04 25.59
CA LEU A 162 -26.37 -0.17 25.42
C LEU A 162 -25.49 -0.37 26.64
N THR A 163 -25.32 -1.62 27.06
CA THR A 163 -24.35 -1.98 28.09
C THR A 163 -23.07 -2.44 27.40
N ARG A 164 -21.95 -1.78 27.69
CA ARG A 164 -20.63 -2.16 27.18
C ARG A 164 -20.29 -3.56 27.64
N ARG A 165 -19.85 -4.41 26.72
CA ARG A 165 -19.28 -5.72 27.06
C ARG A 165 -18.17 -6.07 26.08
N ALA A 166 -17.38 -7.07 26.44
CA ALA A 166 -16.45 -7.66 25.48
C ALA A 166 -17.22 -8.15 24.25
N VAL A 167 -16.91 -7.57 23.08
CA VAL A 167 -17.39 -8.04 21.78
C VAL A 167 -16.22 -8.63 21.02
N VAL A 168 -16.41 -9.83 20.47
CA VAL A 168 -15.45 -10.47 19.57
C VAL A 168 -15.75 -9.94 18.19
N ILE A 169 -14.81 -9.19 17.62
CA ILE A 169 -14.90 -8.76 16.22
C ILE A 169 -14.21 -9.84 15.40
N PRO A 170 -14.93 -10.60 14.58
CA PRO A 170 -14.28 -11.59 13.72
C PRO A 170 -13.31 -10.86 12.80
N ILE A 171 -12.04 -11.26 12.82
CA ILE A 171 -10.99 -10.68 11.96
C ILE A 171 -11.20 -11.03 10.49
N VAL A 172 -11.98 -12.08 10.22
CA VAL A 172 -12.39 -12.51 8.89
C VAL A 172 -13.89 -12.80 8.89
N THR A 173 -14.60 -12.24 7.92
CA THR A 173 -15.99 -12.56 7.59
C THR A 173 -16.09 -12.85 6.10
N TYR A 174 -16.98 -13.75 5.69
CA TYR A 174 -17.14 -14.09 4.28
C TYR A 174 -18.58 -14.39 3.92
N GLU A 175 -18.92 -14.14 2.66
CA GLU A 175 -20.21 -14.47 2.06
C GLU A 175 -20.09 -14.59 0.53
N GLU A 176 -21.04 -15.27 -0.08
CA GLU A 176 -21.17 -15.32 -1.55
C GLU A 176 -21.99 -14.10 -2.01
N ARG A 177 -21.48 -13.35 -3.00
CA ARG A 177 -22.17 -12.21 -3.61
C ARG A 177 -22.04 -12.29 -5.12
N ASP A 178 -23.14 -12.53 -5.83
CA ASP A 178 -23.19 -12.43 -7.30
C ASP A 178 -22.03 -13.12 -8.05
N GLY A 179 -21.70 -14.35 -7.63
CA GLY A 179 -20.60 -15.14 -8.19
C GLY A 179 -19.21 -14.86 -7.60
N ALA A 180 -19.06 -13.87 -6.71
CA ALA A 180 -17.85 -13.64 -5.94
C ALA A 180 -17.88 -14.36 -4.58
N GLY A 181 -16.77 -14.99 -4.21
CA GLY A 181 -16.45 -15.27 -2.82
C GLY A 181 -15.92 -14.00 -2.16
N TYR A 182 -16.76 -13.27 -1.43
CA TYR A 182 -16.37 -12.02 -0.78
C TYR A 182 -15.82 -12.31 0.61
N ILE A 183 -14.57 -11.95 0.87
CA ILE A 183 -13.88 -12.12 2.15
C ILE A 183 -13.44 -10.74 2.65
N ASN A 184 -14.04 -10.28 3.74
CA ASN A 184 -13.56 -9.09 4.45
C ASN A 184 -12.61 -9.51 5.57
N CYS A 185 -11.37 -9.01 5.52
CA CYS A 185 -10.32 -9.33 6.48
C CYS A 185 -9.76 -8.04 7.07
N ILE A 186 -9.95 -7.85 8.37
CA ILE A 186 -9.53 -6.62 9.09
C ILE A 186 -8.23 -6.80 9.89
N SER A 187 -7.72 -8.03 10.01
CA SER A 187 -6.42 -8.34 10.63
C SER A 187 -5.94 -9.74 10.24
N PHE A 188 -4.62 -9.92 10.15
CA PHE A 188 -3.98 -11.24 10.03
C PHE A 188 -3.57 -11.77 11.41
N GLY A 189 -4.45 -12.56 12.03
CA GLY A 189 -4.23 -13.19 13.34
C GLY A 189 -4.17 -14.72 13.26
N GLU A 190 -4.07 -15.37 14.42
CA GLU A 190 -3.88 -16.82 14.56
C GLU A 190 -4.90 -17.66 13.76
N THR A 191 -6.16 -17.21 13.66
CA THR A 191 -7.26 -17.96 13.01
C THR A 191 -7.55 -17.53 11.57
N THR A 192 -6.83 -16.55 11.03
CA THR A 192 -7.12 -15.97 9.70
C THR A 192 -7.02 -17.02 8.59
N ALA A 193 -5.90 -17.76 8.51
CA ALA A 193 -5.69 -18.75 7.47
C ALA A 193 -6.72 -19.89 7.53
N GLU A 194 -7.09 -20.37 8.72
CA GLU A 194 -8.14 -21.37 8.89
C GLU A 194 -9.50 -20.85 8.37
N THR A 195 -9.83 -19.59 8.69
CA THR A 195 -11.12 -18.99 8.30
C THR A 195 -11.19 -18.75 6.80
N PHE A 196 -10.10 -18.30 6.16
CA PHE A 196 -9.99 -18.23 4.70
C PHE A 196 -10.14 -19.61 4.06
N GLY A 197 -9.45 -20.63 4.58
CA GLY A 197 -9.57 -21.99 4.07
C GLY A 197 -10.99 -22.57 4.21
N ALA A 198 -11.73 -22.16 5.24
CA ALA A 198 -13.14 -22.51 5.39
C ALA A 198 -14.03 -21.76 4.38
N ALA A 199 -13.78 -20.46 4.15
CA ALA A 199 -14.47 -19.67 3.13
C ALA A 199 -14.29 -20.27 1.73
N ILE A 200 -13.04 -20.61 1.37
CA ILE A 200 -12.70 -21.20 0.07
C ILE A 200 -13.47 -22.50 -0.15
N LYS A 201 -13.43 -23.41 0.82
CA LYS A 201 -14.17 -24.68 0.73
C LYS A 201 -15.70 -24.51 0.73
N ALA A 202 -16.22 -23.46 1.34
CA ALA A 202 -17.66 -23.22 1.42
C ALA A 202 -18.23 -22.71 0.08
N MET A 203 -17.42 -22.03 -0.73
CA MET A 203 -17.83 -21.39 -1.99
C MET A 203 -17.02 -21.90 -3.21
N GLU A 204 -16.32 -23.04 -3.08
CA GLU A 204 -15.45 -23.62 -4.12
C GLU A 204 -16.20 -23.86 -5.45
N ASP A 205 -17.47 -24.26 -5.36
CA ASP A 205 -18.31 -24.57 -6.53
C ASP A 205 -19.02 -23.35 -7.14
N SER A 206 -19.00 -22.18 -6.47
CA SER A 206 -19.79 -21.00 -6.85
C SER A 206 -18.96 -19.73 -7.08
N ALA A 207 -17.77 -19.63 -6.51
CA ALA A 207 -16.90 -18.46 -6.66
C ALA A 207 -16.17 -18.46 -8.01
N GLU A 208 -16.49 -17.49 -8.85
CA GLU A 208 -15.81 -17.18 -10.11
C GLU A 208 -14.56 -16.31 -9.86
N VAL A 209 -14.55 -15.56 -8.76
CA VAL A 209 -13.43 -14.77 -8.27
C VAL A 209 -13.47 -14.69 -6.74
N TRP A 210 -12.32 -14.40 -6.13
CA TRP A 210 -12.20 -14.09 -4.71
C TRP A 210 -12.01 -12.60 -4.50
N ILE A 211 -12.98 -11.91 -3.93
CA ILE A 211 -12.81 -10.50 -3.55
C ILE A 211 -12.32 -10.46 -2.10
N VAL A 212 -11.08 -10.05 -1.89
CA VAL A 212 -10.46 -9.92 -0.56
C VAL A 212 -10.38 -8.45 -0.18
N ASP A 213 -11.29 -8.00 0.67
CA ASP A 213 -11.35 -6.62 1.13
C ASP A 213 -10.37 -6.39 2.29
N LEU A 214 -9.31 -5.64 1.99
CA LEU A 214 -8.26 -5.24 2.94
C LEU A 214 -8.23 -3.72 3.16
N ARG A 215 -9.25 -2.98 2.71
CA ARG A 215 -9.26 -1.50 2.78
C ARG A 215 -9.12 -0.98 4.21
N ALA A 216 -9.54 -1.73 5.21
CA ALA A 216 -9.45 -1.36 6.62
C ALA A 216 -8.40 -2.15 7.42
N ASN A 217 -7.51 -2.90 6.75
CA ASN A 217 -6.61 -3.87 7.39
C ASN A 217 -5.19 -3.28 7.62
N PRO A 218 -4.78 -3.00 8.87
CA PRO A 218 -3.44 -2.49 9.17
C PRO A 218 -2.35 -3.58 9.19
N GLY A 219 -2.71 -4.83 8.89
CA GLY A 219 -1.85 -5.99 8.82
C GLY A 219 -2.07 -6.97 9.97
N GLY A 220 -0.98 -7.51 10.49
CA GLY A 220 -1.01 -8.56 11.51
C GLY A 220 0.28 -9.36 11.52
N ASP A 221 0.17 -10.63 11.91
CA ASP A 221 1.30 -11.56 11.95
C ASP A 221 1.74 -11.98 10.54
N SER A 222 3.06 -11.99 10.31
CA SER A 222 3.65 -12.35 9.01
C SER A 222 3.46 -13.84 8.67
N GLY A 223 3.44 -14.73 9.67
CA GLY A 223 3.19 -16.15 9.46
C GLY A 223 1.74 -16.42 9.09
N ALA A 224 0.80 -15.78 9.79
CA ALA A 224 -0.62 -15.82 9.44
C ALA A 224 -0.89 -15.27 8.03
N THR A 225 -0.21 -14.18 7.66
CA THR A 225 -0.31 -13.60 6.31
C THR A 225 0.22 -14.58 5.25
N ALA A 226 1.43 -15.10 5.44
CA ALA A 226 2.05 -16.06 4.52
C ALA A 226 1.19 -17.33 4.35
N ALA A 227 0.69 -17.89 5.46
CA ALA A 227 -0.22 -19.03 5.43
C ALA A 227 -1.52 -18.74 4.69
N THR A 228 -2.07 -17.53 4.83
CA THR A 228 -3.32 -17.11 4.16
C THR A 228 -3.10 -16.91 2.66
N ALA A 229 -2.03 -16.23 2.23
CA ALA A 229 -1.69 -16.06 0.82
C ALA A 229 -1.43 -17.40 0.12
N SER A 230 -0.75 -18.33 0.82
CA SER A 230 -0.45 -19.67 0.31
C SER A 230 -1.67 -20.50 -0.07
N LEU A 231 -2.87 -20.15 0.42
CA LEU A 231 -4.12 -20.82 0.03
C LEU A 231 -4.54 -20.52 -1.42
N PHE A 232 -3.98 -19.46 -2.01
CA PHE A 232 -4.22 -19.02 -3.39
C PHE A 232 -2.99 -19.15 -4.30
N THR A 233 -1.79 -19.23 -3.72
CA THR A 233 -0.52 -19.22 -4.47
C THR A 233 0.24 -20.54 -4.40
N GLY A 234 -0.22 -21.47 -3.55
CA GLY A 234 0.58 -22.60 -3.10
C GLY A 234 1.77 -22.18 -2.22
N GLY A 235 2.63 -23.14 -1.91
CA GLY A 235 3.74 -22.95 -0.98
C GLY A 235 5.01 -22.35 -1.59
N GLY A 236 5.71 -21.50 -0.83
CA GLY A 236 6.90 -20.82 -1.31
C GLY A 236 7.48 -19.84 -0.30
N VAL A 237 8.47 -19.06 -0.74
CA VAL A 237 8.93 -17.91 0.03
C VAL A 237 7.90 -16.80 -0.10
N MET A 238 7.33 -16.35 1.01
CA MET A 238 6.29 -15.32 1.03
C MET A 238 6.84 -13.95 1.42
N LEU A 239 8.02 -13.91 2.04
CA LEU A 239 8.56 -12.66 2.51
C LEU A 239 10.05 -12.73 2.73
N TYR A 240 10.76 -11.67 2.37
CA TYR A 240 12.14 -11.44 2.78
C TYR A 240 12.23 -10.32 3.82
N PHE A 241 13.08 -10.50 4.82
CA PHE A 241 13.41 -9.51 5.85
C PHE A 241 14.89 -9.15 5.77
N ARG A 242 15.22 -7.89 5.49
CA ARG A 242 16.58 -7.37 5.56
C ARG A 242 16.80 -6.66 6.89
N ASN A 243 17.83 -7.07 7.64
CA ASN A 243 18.23 -6.40 8.89
C ASN A 243 19.22 -5.24 8.64
N SER A 244 19.62 -4.54 9.72
CA SER A 244 20.58 -3.42 9.68
C SER A 244 21.96 -3.79 9.13
N SER A 245 22.36 -5.06 9.21
CA SER A 245 23.62 -5.58 8.64
C SER A 245 23.50 -5.93 7.14
N GLY A 246 22.35 -5.70 6.51
CA GLY A 246 22.10 -6.06 5.11
C GLY A 246 21.83 -7.55 4.88
N ARG A 247 21.67 -8.37 5.94
CA ARG A 247 21.40 -9.81 5.81
C ARG A 247 19.90 -10.08 5.66
N TYR A 248 19.58 -11.00 4.77
CA TYR A 248 18.22 -11.45 4.53
C TYR A 248 17.86 -12.70 5.36
N ASN A 249 16.67 -12.69 5.94
CA ASN A 249 15.91 -13.87 6.38
C ASN A 249 14.61 -13.95 5.58
N TYR A 250 13.85 -15.04 5.70
CA TYR A 250 12.59 -15.18 4.99
C TYR A 250 11.52 -15.91 5.80
N THR A 251 10.26 -15.58 5.52
CA THR A 251 9.08 -16.37 5.91
C THR A 251 8.64 -17.19 4.71
N TYR A 252 8.32 -18.45 4.94
CA TYR A 252 7.91 -19.38 3.90
C TYR A 252 6.87 -20.37 4.41
N THR A 253 6.10 -20.91 3.48
CA THR A 253 5.30 -22.13 3.68
C THR A 253 5.95 -23.30 2.94
N LEU A 254 5.67 -24.53 3.36
CA LEU A 254 6.25 -25.70 2.72
C LEU A 254 5.80 -25.78 1.25
N PRO A 255 6.63 -26.27 0.31
CA PRO A 255 6.23 -26.36 -1.10
C PRO A 255 4.95 -27.17 -1.38
N ASP A 256 4.57 -28.07 -0.46
CA ASP A 256 3.33 -28.86 -0.52
C ASP A 256 2.17 -28.24 0.29
N TYR A 257 2.27 -26.95 0.66
CA TYR A 257 1.19 -26.23 1.31
C TYR A 257 -0.08 -26.25 0.44
N PRO A 258 -1.28 -26.43 1.02
CA PRO A 258 -2.50 -26.53 0.24
C PRO A 258 -2.78 -25.27 -0.58
N ASP A 259 -2.78 -25.44 -1.89
CA ASP A 259 -3.38 -24.51 -2.84
C ASP A 259 -4.83 -24.91 -3.04
N LEU A 260 -5.76 -24.05 -2.60
CA LEU A 260 -7.17 -24.42 -2.45
C LEU A 260 -8.04 -23.95 -3.62
N THR A 261 -7.55 -23.07 -4.49
CA THR A 261 -8.34 -22.51 -5.58
C THR A 261 -7.44 -21.91 -6.66
N ASP A 262 -7.78 -22.18 -7.92
CA ASP A 262 -7.14 -21.56 -9.09
C ASP A 262 -7.87 -20.28 -9.54
N MET A 263 -8.93 -19.87 -8.83
CA MET A 263 -9.75 -18.73 -9.23
C MET A 263 -9.06 -17.41 -8.88
N PRO A 264 -9.14 -16.37 -9.74
CA PRO A 264 -8.42 -15.12 -9.53
C PRO A 264 -8.81 -14.41 -8.22
N VAL A 265 -7.81 -13.84 -7.55
CA VAL A 265 -8.01 -12.98 -6.39
C VAL A 265 -8.07 -11.51 -6.82
N ILE A 266 -9.09 -10.77 -6.35
CA ILE A 266 -9.21 -9.31 -6.48
C ILE A 266 -9.09 -8.71 -5.09
N ILE A 267 -8.00 -7.98 -4.84
CA ILE A 267 -7.73 -7.37 -3.54
C ILE A 267 -8.23 -5.93 -3.54
N LEU A 268 -9.07 -5.56 -2.57
CA LEU A 268 -9.46 -4.16 -2.37
C LEU A 268 -8.51 -3.49 -1.39
N THR A 269 -7.91 -2.38 -1.82
CA THR A 269 -6.86 -1.67 -1.08
C THR A 269 -7.22 -0.21 -0.86
N SER A 270 -6.74 0.37 0.24
CA SER A 270 -6.83 1.79 0.54
C SER A 270 -5.54 2.30 1.17
N GLU A 271 -5.44 3.61 1.42
CA GLU A 271 -4.35 4.22 2.19
C GLU A 271 -4.20 3.69 3.63
N HIS A 272 -5.18 2.94 4.15
CA HIS A 272 -5.14 2.29 5.47
C HIS A 272 -4.68 0.83 5.42
N SER A 273 -4.64 0.22 4.24
CA SER A 273 -4.07 -1.12 4.06
C SER A 273 -2.57 -1.06 4.37
N ALA A 274 -2.09 -1.82 5.35
CA ALA A 274 -0.70 -1.73 5.79
C ALA A 274 -0.11 -3.09 6.19
N SER A 275 1.22 -3.20 6.22
CA SER A 275 1.93 -4.35 6.81
C SER A 275 1.47 -5.68 6.20
N GLY A 276 0.81 -6.57 6.96
CA GLY A 276 0.26 -7.84 6.47
C GLY A 276 -0.65 -7.71 5.24
N ALA A 277 -1.42 -6.62 5.11
CA ALA A 277 -2.24 -6.41 3.92
C ALA A 277 -1.39 -6.12 2.66
N GLU A 278 -0.28 -5.40 2.84
CA GLU A 278 0.66 -5.09 1.76
C GLU A 278 1.47 -6.33 1.37
N LEU A 279 1.80 -7.17 2.37
CA LEU A 279 2.43 -8.47 2.17
C LEU A 279 1.53 -9.39 1.34
N PHE A 280 0.27 -9.54 1.74
CA PHE A 280 -0.70 -10.36 1.00
C PHE A 280 -0.84 -9.87 -0.45
N ALA A 281 -0.94 -8.56 -0.67
CA ALA A 281 -0.99 -8.00 -2.02
C ALA A 281 0.30 -8.24 -2.83
N GLY A 282 1.46 -8.13 -2.18
CA GLY A 282 2.76 -8.47 -2.78
C GLY A 282 2.88 -9.94 -3.15
N ASP A 283 2.39 -10.85 -2.32
CA ASP A 283 2.40 -12.30 -2.59
C ASP A 283 1.51 -12.67 -3.77
N ILE A 284 0.26 -12.19 -3.76
CA ILE A 284 -0.69 -12.43 -4.87
C ILE A 284 -0.14 -11.87 -6.19
N ARG A 285 0.54 -10.72 -6.16
CA ARG A 285 1.26 -10.17 -7.32
C ARG A 285 2.40 -11.08 -7.76
N ALA A 286 3.33 -11.37 -6.85
CA ALA A 286 4.58 -12.05 -7.17
C ALA A 286 4.34 -13.46 -7.74
N TYR A 287 3.27 -14.12 -7.30
CA TYR A 287 2.86 -15.43 -7.79
C TYR A 287 1.82 -15.38 -8.92
N GLY A 288 1.36 -14.20 -9.32
CA GLY A 288 0.39 -14.02 -10.41
C GLY A 288 -0.96 -14.70 -10.12
N ALA A 289 -1.42 -14.66 -8.88
CA ALA A 289 -2.68 -15.27 -8.45
C ALA A 289 -3.89 -14.31 -8.54
N GLY A 290 -3.67 -13.05 -8.91
CA GLY A 290 -4.74 -12.05 -8.85
C GLY A 290 -4.33 -10.64 -9.27
N ILE A 291 -5.20 -9.67 -8.95
CA ILE A 291 -5.02 -8.23 -9.15
C ILE A 291 -5.42 -7.47 -7.87
N SER A 292 -5.08 -6.18 -7.83
CA SER A 292 -5.53 -5.27 -6.77
C SER A 292 -6.21 -4.03 -7.34
N LEU A 293 -7.27 -3.58 -6.67
CA LEU A 293 -8.09 -2.42 -7.02
C LEU A 293 -8.13 -1.46 -5.84
N GLY A 294 -8.26 -0.17 -6.14
CA GLY A 294 -8.50 0.87 -5.15
C GLY A 294 -7.38 1.90 -5.11
N GLN A 295 -6.84 2.18 -3.92
CA GLN A 295 -5.84 3.23 -3.71
C GLN A 295 -4.50 2.63 -3.28
N ARG A 296 -3.41 3.39 -3.49
CA ARG A 296 -2.08 3.05 -2.98
C ARG A 296 -2.14 2.79 -1.47
N THR A 297 -1.49 1.71 -1.03
CA THR A 297 -1.46 1.32 0.38
C THR A 297 -0.57 2.23 1.24
N PHE A 298 -0.60 2.03 2.56
CA PHE A 298 0.03 2.92 3.54
C PHE A 298 1.54 3.12 3.34
N GLY A 299 2.27 2.07 2.98
CA GLY A 299 3.71 2.09 2.80
C GLY A 299 4.52 1.82 4.07
N LYS A 300 4.09 0.86 4.90
CA LYS A 300 4.77 0.63 6.20
C LYS A 300 6.16 0.04 5.99
N GLY A 301 6.28 -1.01 5.17
CA GLY A 301 7.52 -1.70 4.77
C GLY A 301 8.57 -2.02 5.85
N THR A 302 8.17 -2.00 7.12
CA THR A 302 9.02 -2.38 8.25
C THR A 302 8.35 -3.43 9.11
N ALA A 303 9.15 -4.33 9.66
CA ALA A 303 8.69 -5.36 10.57
C ALA A 303 9.39 -5.26 11.92
N GLN A 304 8.65 -5.63 12.96
CA GLN A 304 9.11 -5.52 14.33
C GLN A 304 9.46 -6.90 14.90
N LEU A 305 10.55 -6.95 15.65
CA LEU A 305 10.88 -8.04 16.55
C LEU A 305 10.26 -7.74 17.91
N VAL A 306 9.45 -8.67 18.43
CA VAL A 306 8.92 -8.58 19.80
C VAL A 306 9.84 -9.38 20.73
N LEU A 307 10.64 -8.67 21.51
CA LEU A 307 11.51 -9.23 22.53
C LEU A 307 10.71 -9.37 23.82
N ASN A 308 10.60 -10.58 24.35
CA ASN A 308 9.87 -10.88 25.59
C ASN A 308 10.59 -12.01 26.36
N GLY A 309 10.04 -12.42 27.50
CA GLY A 309 10.67 -13.44 28.35
C GLY A 309 10.84 -14.84 27.72
N THR A 310 10.32 -15.08 26.51
CA THR A 310 10.51 -16.35 25.78
C THR A 310 11.74 -16.35 24.87
N ASN A 311 12.15 -15.18 24.39
CA ASN A 311 13.22 -15.05 23.38
C ASN A 311 14.32 -14.05 23.76
N CYS A 312 14.15 -13.30 24.85
CA CYS A 312 15.13 -12.33 25.32
C CYS A 312 15.31 -12.46 26.85
N PRO A 313 16.51 -12.81 27.34
CA PRO A 313 16.76 -13.03 28.76
C PRO A 313 16.72 -11.74 29.60
N TYR A 314 16.71 -10.57 28.95
CA TYR A 314 16.59 -9.28 29.64
C TYR A 314 15.14 -8.91 29.98
N MET A 315 14.17 -9.64 29.41
CA MET A 315 12.75 -9.34 29.55
C MET A 315 12.13 -10.22 30.63
N GLU A 316 11.62 -9.61 31.69
CA GLU A 316 11.04 -10.32 32.83
C GLU A 316 9.56 -9.95 33.04
N ASN A 317 8.87 -10.73 33.88
CA ASN A 317 7.52 -10.43 34.40
C ASN A 317 6.42 -10.22 33.34
N GLY A 318 6.61 -10.70 32.11
CA GLY A 318 5.64 -10.58 31.03
C GLY A 318 5.72 -9.27 30.24
N GLU A 319 6.76 -8.45 30.44
CA GLU A 319 7.00 -7.23 29.66
C GLU A 319 7.53 -7.56 28.24
N ALA A 320 7.45 -6.58 27.33
CA ALA A 320 7.95 -6.75 25.97
C ALA A 320 8.56 -5.45 25.39
N LEU A 321 9.60 -5.59 24.58
CA LEU A 321 10.21 -4.52 23.80
C LEU A 321 10.00 -4.87 22.34
N LYS A 322 9.21 -4.06 21.65
CA LYS A 322 8.97 -4.18 20.22
C LYS A 322 9.96 -3.27 19.51
N VAL A 323 10.79 -3.82 18.63
CA VAL A 323 11.84 -3.07 17.92
C VAL A 323 11.64 -3.21 16.42
N THR A 324 11.63 -2.09 15.69
CA THR A 324 11.67 -2.13 14.22
C THR A 324 13.03 -2.65 13.77
N ALA A 325 13.04 -3.91 13.34
CA ALA A 325 14.28 -4.66 13.12
C ALA A 325 14.55 -4.99 11.66
N TYR A 326 13.53 -4.91 10.81
CA TYR A 326 13.64 -5.32 9.42
C TYR A 326 12.94 -4.36 8.47
N ARG A 327 13.52 -4.20 7.27
CA ARG A 327 12.78 -3.85 6.05
C ARG A 327 12.30 -5.12 5.40
N PHE A 328 11.11 -5.11 4.82
CA PHE A 328 10.56 -6.31 4.21
C PHE A 328 10.26 -6.14 2.72
N PHE A 329 10.34 -7.25 2.00
CA PHE A 329 10.23 -7.30 0.54
C PHE A 329 9.36 -8.47 0.11
N ALA A 330 8.51 -8.22 -0.90
CA ALA A 330 7.72 -9.27 -1.53
C ALA A 330 8.64 -10.34 -2.18
N PRO A 331 8.11 -11.53 -2.54
CA PRO A 331 8.91 -12.59 -3.14
C PRO A 331 9.61 -12.19 -4.45
N ASP A 332 9.06 -11.21 -5.16
CA ASP A 332 9.61 -10.58 -6.37
C ASP A 332 10.67 -9.49 -6.09
N GLY A 333 11.04 -9.27 -4.83
CA GLY A 333 12.09 -8.34 -4.41
C GLY A 333 11.66 -6.88 -4.27
N ALA A 334 10.38 -6.55 -4.49
CA ALA A 334 9.87 -5.19 -4.35
C ALA A 334 9.76 -4.74 -2.89
N THR A 335 10.05 -3.46 -2.63
CA THR A 335 9.73 -2.84 -1.34
C THR A 335 8.36 -2.15 -1.35
N ASN A 336 7.70 -2.17 -0.20
CA ASN A 336 6.57 -1.31 0.12
C ASN A 336 6.94 -0.25 1.18
N TYR A 337 8.22 -0.12 1.57
CA TYR A 337 8.64 0.89 2.55
C TYR A 337 8.49 2.29 1.96
N ILE A 338 7.67 3.14 2.60
CA ILE A 338 7.22 4.47 2.14
C ILE A 338 6.32 4.42 0.89
N THR A 339 6.68 3.60 -0.09
CA THR A 339 6.04 3.47 -1.39
C THR A 339 4.64 2.88 -1.32
N GLY A 340 4.40 1.94 -0.41
CA GLY A 340 3.22 1.10 -0.46
C GLY A 340 3.18 0.21 -1.71
N VAL A 341 2.09 -0.51 -1.85
CA VAL A 341 1.72 -1.28 -3.03
C VAL A 341 0.81 -0.38 -3.86
N LEU A 342 1.23 -0.10 -5.09
CA LEU A 342 0.36 0.53 -6.07
C LEU A 342 -0.60 -0.54 -6.61
N PRO A 343 -1.93 -0.31 -6.59
CA PRO A 343 -2.87 -1.31 -7.07
C PRO A 343 -2.70 -1.55 -8.57
N THR A 344 -3.13 -2.70 -9.07
CA THR A 344 -3.19 -2.97 -10.52
C THR A 344 -4.04 -1.92 -11.22
N LEU A 345 -5.17 -1.55 -10.62
CA LEU A 345 -6.10 -0.52 -11.10
C LEU A 345 -6.31 0.53 -10.00
N LEU A 346 -5.85 1.76 -10.26
CA LEU A 346 -6.06 2.90 -9.38
C LEU A 346 -7.48 3.46 -9.60
N ILE A 347 -8.36 3.20 -8.66
CA ILE A 347 -9.80 3.51 -8.70
C ILE A 347 -10.18 4.30 -7.45
N SER A 348 -11.16 5.20 -7.54
CA SER A 348 -11.63 6.02 -6.43
C SER A 348 -12.22 5.16 -5.30
N PRO A 349 -12.17 5.63 -4.04
CA PRO A 349 -12.76 4.91 -2.92
C PRO A 349 -14.23 4.54 -3.14
N GLU A 350 -15.00 5.43 -3.77
CA GLU A 350 -16.44 5.29 -4.00
C GLU A 350 -16.77 4.19 -5.02
N ASN A 351 -15.91 3.99 -6.01
CA ASN A 351 -16.13 3.05 -7.12
C ASN A 351 -15.43 1.70 -6.92
N THR A 352 -14.46 1.60 -6.00
CA THR A 352 -13.57 0.43 -5.84
C THR A 352 -14.31 -0.90 -5.70
N GLU A 353 -15.22 -1.01 -4.72
CA GLU A 353 -15.97 -2.26 -4.48
C GLU A 353 -16.87 -2.60 -5.66
N ARG A 354 -17.52 -1.59 -6.25
CA ARG A 354 -18.43 -1.80 -7.38
C ARG A 354 -17.69 -2.25 -8.64
N ALA A 355 -16.55 -1.64 -8.94
CA ALA A 355 -15.70 -2.04 -10.06
C ALA A 355 -15.20 -3.49 -9.89
N ALA A 356 -14.86 -3.90 -8.66
CA ALA A 356 -14.49 -5.29 -8.36
C ALA A 356 -15.65 -6.27 -8.56
N MET A 357 -16.86 -5.92 -8.12
CA MET A 357 -18.06 -6.74 -8.35
C MET A 357 -18.39 -6.90 -9.84
N LEU A 358 -18.16 -5.87 -10.67
CA LEU A 358 -18.36 -6.01 -12.11
C LEU A 358 -17.44 -7.06 -12.75
N LEU A 359 -16.27 -7.31 -12.14
CA LEU A 359 -15.31 -8.34 -12.58
C LEU A 359 -15.63 -9.74 -12.06
N SER A 360 -16.65 -9.91 -11.19
CA SER A 360 -17.07 -11.22 -10.67
C SER A 360 -18.07 -11.94 -11.58
N CYS A 361 -18.37 -11.38 -12.76
CA CYS A 361 -19.28 -11.99 -13.70
C CYS A 361 -18.76 -13.38 -14.12
N ALA A 362 -19.65 -14.37 -14.09
CA ALA A 362 -19.34 -15.71 -14.58
C ALA A 362 -18.91 -15.69 -16.05
N TRP A 363 -18.00 -16.60 -16.42
CA TRP A 363 -17.49 -16.65 -17.78
C TRP A 363 -18.60 -16.95 -18.80
N SER A 364 -18.72 -16.10 -19.83
CA SER A 364 -19.63 -16.32 -20.96
C SER A 364 -18.88 -16.88 -22.18
N PRO A 365 -19.32 -18.00 -22.77
CA PRO A 365 -18.76 -18.49 -24.02
C PRO A 365 -19.13 -17.62 -25.23
N SER A 366 -20.07 -16.68 -25.07
CA SER A 366 -20.49 -15.72 -26.10
C SER A 366 -20.01 -14.31 -25.75
N PRO A 367 -19.40 -13.58 -26.68
CA PRO A 367 -19.08 -12.16 -26.48
C PRO A 367 -20.31 -11.25 -26.54
N GLU A 368 -21.46 -11.76 -26.99
CA GLU A 368 -22.69 -10.96 -27.02
C GLU A 368 -23.04 -10.45 -25.62
N ASN A 369 -23.05 -9.12 -25.45
CA ASN A 369 -23.23 -8.40 -24.19
C ASN A 369 -22.19 -8.68 -23.10
N HIS A 370 -21.04 -9.26 -23.43
CA HIS A 370 -19.97 -9.51 -22.48
C HIS A 370 -18.66 -8.88 -22.94
N LEU A 371 -17.94 -8.30 -22.00
CA LEU A 371 -16.58 -7.82 -22.17
C LEU A 371 -15.63 -8.83 -21.54
N GLN A 372 -14.59 -9.22 -22.27
CA GLN A 372 -13.46 -9.94 -21.70
C GLN A 372 -12.32 -8.96 -21.45
N LEU A 373 -11.82 -8.95 -20.22
CA LEU A 373 -10.63 -8.22 -19.81
C LEU A 373 -9.52 -9.21 -19.47
N GLU A 374 -8.37 -9.10 -20.15
CA GLU A 374 -7.13 -9.75 -19.71
C GLU A 374 -6.21 -8.71 -19.06
N LEU A 375 -5.76 -8.97 -17.85
CA LEU A 375 -4.93 -8.06 -17.05
C LEU A 375 -4.06 -8.85 -16.07
N ALA A 376 -2.76 -8.56 -16.01
CA ALA A 376 -1.79 -9.23 -15.12
C ALA A 376 -1.86 -10.78 -15.18
N GLY A 377 -2.05 -11.34 -16.37
CA GLY A 377 -2.20 -12.77 -16.60
C GLY A 377 -3.57 -13.37 -16.23
N GLN A 378 -4.46 -12.57 -15.63
CA GLN A 378 -5.81 -12.97 -15.27
C GLN A 378 -6.82 -12.68 -16.39
N ARG A 379 -7.94 -13.38 -16.37
CA ARG A 379 -9.07 -13.13 -17.26
C ARG A 379 -10.33 -12.87 -16.46
N PHE A 380 -10.99 -11.77 -16.76
CA PHE A 380 -12.25 -11.37 -16.16
C PHE A 380 -13.32 -11.20 -17.23
N CYS A 381 -14.56 -11.45 -16.83
CA CYS A 381 -15.76 -11.19 -17.62
C CYS A 381 -16.49 -10.00 -16.99
N VAL A 382 -17.12 -9.17 -17.82
CA VAL A 382 -18.05 -8.13 -17.36
C VAL A 382 -19.32 -8.24 -18.19
N ASN A 383 -20.47 -8.30 -17.54
CA ASN A 383 -21.76 -8.19 -18.20
C ASN A 383 -22.02 -6.71 -18.53
N VAL A 384 -22.01 -6.37 -19.82
CA VAL A 384 -22.13 -4.97 -20.25
C VAL A 384 -23.53 -4.41 -19.97
N GLY A 385 -24.58 -5.25 -19.97
CA GLY A 385 -25.92 -4.81 -19.62
C GLY A 385 -26.02 -4.34 -18.17
N GLU A 386 -25.44 -5.12 -17.25
CA GLU A 386 -25.34 -4.78 -15.82
C GLU A 386 -24.43 -3.56 -15.60
N ALA A 387 -23.28 -3.52 -16.27
CA ALA A 387 -22.33 -2.41 -16.16
C ALA A 387 -22.92 -1.06 -16.61
N LEU A 388 -23.94 -1.07 -17.47
CA LEU A 388 -24.65 0.12 -17.97
C LEU A 388 -25.87 0.51 -17.12
N GLU A 389 -26.16 -0.21 -16.03
CA GLU A 389 -27.16 0.23 -15.06
C GLU A 389 -26.69 1.51 -14.35
N GLU A 390 -27.63 2.41 -14.00
CA GLU A 390 -27.33 3.77 -13.50
C GLU A 390 -26.35 3.79 -12.32
N GLU A 391 -26.44 2.81 -11.43
CA GLU A 391 -25.58 2.65 -10.25
C GLU A 391 -24.18 2.10 -10.56
N ASN A 392 -23.97 1.50 -11.73
CA ASN A 392 -22.71 0.89 -12.16
C ASN A 392 -21.91 1.76 -13.13
N VAL A 393 -22.57 2.66 -13.87
CA VAL A 393 -21.93 3.46 -14.93
C VAL A 393 -20.68 4.19 -14.43
N SER A 394 -20.71 4.78 -13.24
CA SER A 394 -19.55 5.48 -12.65
C SER A 394 -18.37 4.53 -12.47
N ALA A 395 -18.59 3.40 -11.79
CA ALA A 395 -17.54 2.42 -11.50
C ALA A 395 -17.03 1.72 -12.76
N PHE A 396 -17.92 1.43 -13.73
CA PHE A 396 -17.51 0.84 -15.00
C PHE A 396 -16.70 1.80 -15.86
N THR A 397 -17.09 3.08 -15.90
CA THR A 397 -16.34 4.11 -16.63
C THR A 397 -14.94 4.24 -16.04
N GLU A 398 -14.81 4.39 -14.72
CA GLU A 398 -13.51 4.50 -14.07
C GLU A 398 -12.68 3.22 -14.21
N LEU A 399 -13.31 2.04 -14.18
CA LEU A 399 -12.64 0.77 -14.45
C LEU A 399 -11.94 0.81 -15.82
N LEU A 400 -12.61 1.33 -16.86
CA LEU A 400 -12.01 1.48 -18.20
C LEU A 400 -10.90 2.54 -18.24
N GLU A 401 -11.06 3.66 -17.53
CA GLU A 401 -10.05 4.74 -17.45
C GLU A 401 -8.78 4.30 -16.72
N ALA A 402 -8.91 3.40 -15.75
CA ALA A 402 -7.82 2.87 -14.95
C ALA A 402 -7.04 1.73 -15.64
N LEU A 403 -7.44 1.30 -16.84
CA LEU A 403 -6.76 0.20 -17.54
C LEU A 403 -5.40 0.65 -18.08
N PRO A 404 -4.29 -0.02 -17.70
CA PRO A 404 -2.98 0.26 -18.26
C PRO A 404 -2.90 -0.22 -19.72
N PRO A 405 -1.93 0.27 -20.52
CA PRO A 405 -1.70 -0.22 -21.88
C PRO A 405 -1.42 -1.73 -22.03
N SER A 406 -1.04 -2.42 -20.94
CA SER A 406 -0.88 -3.88 -20.92
C SER A 406 -2.20 -4.64 -20.86
N ALA A 407 -3.30 -3.98 -20.50
CA ALA A 407 -4.63 -4.56 -20.48
C ALA A 407 -5.12 -4.86 -21.90
N ARG A 408 -5.82 -5.99 -22.06
CA ARG A 408 -6.45 -6.36 -23.33
C ARG A 408 -7.94 -6.51 -23.15
N LEU A 409 -8.71 -5.70 -23.89
CA LEU A 409 -10.16 -5.76 -23.92
C LEU A 409 -10.66 -6.41 -25.21
N LEU A 410 -11.59 -7.36 -25.09
CA LEU A 410 -12.33 -7.93 -26.22
C LEU A 410 -13.82 -7.72 -26.00
N TYR A 411 -14.48 -7.14 -27.00
CA TYR A 411 -15.93 -6.91 -27.00
C TYR A 411 -16.45 -7.10 -28.43
N SER A 412 -17.59 -7.77 -28.57
CA SER A 412 -18.25 -7.90 -29.88
C SER A 412 -19.73 -8.23 -29.74
N THR A 413 -20.56 -7.61 -30.57
CA THR A 413 -22.00 -7.90 -30.64
C THR A 413 -22.36 -8.91 -31.75
N GLY A 414 -21.39 -9.52 -32.42
CA GLY A 414 -21.70 -10.36 -33.60
C GLY A 414 -20.62 -11.33 -34.07
N GLN A 415 -19.49 -11.43 -33.37
CA GLN A 415 -18.40 -12.36 -33.69
C GLN A 415 -18.23 -13.39 -32.57
N SER A 416 -17.43 -14.43 -32.77
CA SER A 416 -16.97 -15.30 -31.66
C SER A 416 -15.74 -14.67 -30.98
N TRP A 417 -15.41 -15.11 -29.75
CA TRP A 417 -14.19 -14.68 -29.05
C TRP A 417 -12.90 -14.86 -29.89
N GLU A 418 -12.86 -15.90 -30.75
CA GLU A 418 -11.72 -16.19 -31.63
C GLU A 418 -11.55 -15.16 -32.77
N GLU A 419 -12.63 -14.50 -33.16
CA GLU A 419 -12.66 -13.51 -34.24
C GLU A 419 -12.58 -12.07 -33.72
N CYS A 420 -12.91 -11.84 -32.44
CA CYS A 420 -12.85 -10.54 -31.77
C CYS A 420 -11.44 -9.94 -31.84
N GLN A 421 -11.35 -8.71 -32.33
CA GLN A 421 -10.13 -7.92 -32.23
C GLN A 421 -10.10 -7.12 -30.92
N PRO A 422 -8.92 -6.83 -30.37
CA PRO A 422 -8.81 -5.94 -29.22
C PRO A 422 -9.42 -4.56 -29.49
N VAL A 423 -10.14 -4.03 -28.51
CA VAL A 423 -10.69 -2.67 -28.52
C VAL A 423 -9.97 -1.82 -27.47
N SER A 424 -9.70 -0.55 -27.77
CA SER A 424 -9.17 0.38 -26.76
C SER A 424 -10.26 0.79 -25.77
N PRO A 425 -9.94 1.12 -24.51
CA PRO A 425 -10.93 1.60 -23.54
C PRO A 425 -11.73 2.82 -24.05
N ALA A 426 -11.06 3.78 -24.71
CA ALA A 426 -11.71 4.96 -25.28
C ALA A 426 -12.73 4.62 -26.38
N ALA A 427 -12.36 3.76 -27.33
CA ALA A 427 -13.27 3.31 -28.39
C ALA A 427 -14.47 2.52 -27.83
N LEU A 428 -14.24 1.68 -26.83
CA LEU A 428 -15.32 0.95 -26.16
C LEU A 428 -16.27 1.91 -25.43
N ALA A 429 -15.72 2.88 -24.69
CA ALA A 429 -16.52 3.90 -24.02
C ALA A 429 -17.35 4.74 -25.00
N GLU A 430 -16.79 5.10 -26.15
CA GLU A 430 -17.52 5.79 -27.22
C GLU A 430 -18.67 4.92 -27.77
N GLU A 431 -18.40 3.65 -28.06
CA GLU A 431 -19.39 2.68 -28.54
C GLU A 431 -20.56 2.50 -27.55
N LEU A 432 -20.25 2.48 -26.25
CA LEU A 432 -21.23 2.31 -25.18
C LEU A 432 -21.86 3.62 -24.69
N GLY A 433 -21.39 4.79 -25.16
CA GLY A 433 -21.90 6.10 -24.76
C GLY A 433 -21.56 6.51 -23.32
N LEU A 434 -20.41 6.08 -22.81
CA LEU A 434 -19.94 6.37 -21.45
C LEU A 434 -19.26 7.75 -21.33
N PRO A 435 -19.37 8.44 -20.18
CA PRO A 435 -18.69 9.71 -19.92
C PRO A 435 -17.21 9.52 -19.57
N PHE A 436 -16.41 9.09 -20.55
CA PHE A 436 -15.01 8.67 -20.36
C PHE A 436 -13.99 9.82 -20.47
N THR A 437 -13.03 9.80 -19.55
CA THR A 437 -11.88 10.72 -19.48
C THR A 437 -10.58 9.92 -19.63
N PRO A 438 -9.90 9.98 -20.79
CA PRO A 438 -8.66 9.24 -20.98
C PRO A 438 -7.57 9.70 -20.00
N ARG A 439 -6.88 8.75 -19.39
CA ARG A 439 -5.63 8.98 -18.64
C ARG A 439 -4.41 8.87 -19.57
N THR A 440 -4.43 9.61 -20.69
CA THR A 440 -3.39 9.60 -21.73
C THR A 440 -3.18 11.01 -22.31
N PHE A 441 -2.09 11.20 -23.05
CA PHE A 441 -1.76 12.51 -23.65
C PHE A 441 -1.75 12.44 -25.17
N SER A 442 -2.53 13.32 -25.81
CA SER A 442 -2.70 13.30 -27.27
C SER A 442 -1.44 13.67 -28.04
N ASP A 443 -0.54 14.46 -27.44
CA ASP A 443 0.74 14.88 -28.03
C ASP A 443 1.87 13.86 -27.82
N ALA A 444 1.64 12.82 -27.01
CA ALA A 444 2.61 11.76 -26.73
C ALA A 444 2.43 10.50 -27.59
N VAL A 445 1.38 10.41 -28.42
CA VAL A 445 1.04 9.19 -29.19
C VAL A 445 2.16 8.73 -30.13
N ASP A 446 2.91 9.68 -30.70
CA ASP A 446 4.03 9.39 -31.61
C ASP A 446 5.38 9.25 -30.87
N SER A 447 5.40 9.39 -29.55
CA SER A 447 6.61 9.20 -28.74
C SER A 447 7.06 7.73 -28.79
N PRO A 448 8.38 7.46 -28.88
CA PRO A 448 8.89 6.10 -28.69
C PRO A 448 8.61 5.54 -27.29
N TYR A 449 8.17 6.37 -26.34
CA TYR A 449 7.81 6.02 -24.97
C TYR A 449 6.31 6.20 -24.69
N ALA A 450 5.46 6.26 -25.71
CA ALA A 450 4.02 6.48 -25.54
C ALA A 450 3.38 5.50 -24.54
N ARG A 451 3.79 4.22 -24.60
CA ARG A 451 3.30 3.19 -23.67
C ARG A 451 3.69 3.51 -22.23
N GLU A 452 4.96 3.82 -21.98
CA GLU A 452 5.45 4.13 -20.64
C GLU A 452 4.84 5.41 -20.07
N ILE A 453 4.63 6.43 -20.92
CA ILE A 453 3.94 7.67 -20.57
C ILE A 453 2.49 7.34 -20.15
N ASP A 454 1.73 6.63 -20.98
CA ASP A 454 0.35 6.26 -20.68
C ASP A 454 0.25 5.38 -19.41
N THR A 455 1.19 4.46 -19.19
CA THR A 455 1.26 3.67 -17.94
C THR A 455 1.42 4.58 -16.71
N LEU A 456 2.34 5.54 -16.74
CA LEU A 456 2.53 6.46 -15.61
C LEU A 456 1.34 7.41 -15.42
N ALA A 457 0.64 7.76 -16.49
CA ALA A 457 -0.54 8.62 -16.45
C ALA A 457 -1.74 7.90 -15.83
N VAL A 458 -1.97 6.63 -16.19
CA VAL A 458 -3.01 5.77 -15.60
C VAL A 458 -2.84 5.63 -14.08
N TYR A 459 -1.59 5.56 -13.63
CA TYR A 459 -1.22 5.54 -12.22
C TYR A 459 -1.17 6.92 -11.54
N GLU A 460 -1.55 7.99 -12.25
CA GLU A 460 -1.54 9.38 -11.77
C GLU A 460 -0.16 9.86 -11.29
N ILE A 461 0.92 9.20 -11.74
CA ILE A 461 2.30 9.61 -11.45
C ILE A 461 2.67 10.84 -12.27
N ILE A 462 2.12 10.96 -13.48
CA ILE A 462 2.23 12.13 -14.35
C ILE A 462 0.84 12.69 -14.69
N ASN A 463 0.71 14.02 -14.67
CA ASN A 463 -0.56 14.73 -14.90
C ASN A 463 -0.48 15.75 -16.06
N GLY A 464 0.61 15.75 -16.83
CA GLY A 464 0.84 16.73 -17.90
C GLY A 464 1.17 18.13 -17.39
N CYS A 465 1.11 19.10 -18.29
CA CYS A 465 1.28 20.53 -18.03
C CYS A 465 -0.08 21.23 -17.90
N GLU A 466 -0.09 22.52 -17.52
CA GLU A 466 -1.33 23.30 -17.34
C GLU A 466 -2.20 23.41 -18.62
N ASP A 467 -1.60 23.21 -19.80
CA ASP A 467 -2.28 23.18 -21.09
C ASP A 467 -2.90 21.81 -21.43
N GLY A 468 -2.68 20.79 -20.60
CA GLY A 468 -3.19 19.43 -20.77
C GLY A 468 -2.28 18.51 -21.59
N ASP A 469 -1.18 19.03 -22.15
CA ASP A 469 -0.23 18.26 -22.96
C ASP A 469 0.93 17.71 -22.11
N PHE A 470 1.62 16.69 -22.61
CA PHE A 470 2.80 16.12 -21.95
C PHE A 470 4.10 16.81 -22.33
N HIS A 471 4.22 17.34 -23.55
CA HIS A 471 5.43 17.92 -24.15
C HIS A 471 6.63 16.95 -24.19
N PRO A 472 6.55 15.83 -24.93
CA PRO A 472 7.50 14.72 -24.82
C PRO A 472 8.96 15.10 -25.08
N VAL A 473 9.21 15.93 -26.09
CA VAL A 473 10.57 16.29 -26.55
C VAL A 473 11.18 17.48 -25.80
N GLU A 474 10.45 18.11 -24.88
CA GLU A 474 11.00 19.20 -24.08
C GLU A 474 12.04 18.67 -23.09
N THR A 475 13.08 19.47 -22.85
CA THR A 475 14.10 19.20 -21.86
C THR A 475 13.48 19.20 -20.46
N ILE A 476 13.79 18.18 -19.65
CA ILE A 476 13.33 18.10 -18.26
C ILE A 476 14.35 18.74 -17.31
N THR A 477 13.87 19.53 -16.36
CA THR A 477 14.74 20.13 -15.34
C THR A 477 15.03 19.16 -14.19
N ARG A 478 16.10 19.43 -13.43
CA ARG A 478 16.43 18.67 -12.21
C ARG A 478 15.27 18.63 -11.22
N ALA A 479 14.60 19.76 -10.98
CA ALA A 479 13.43 19.81 -10.08
C ALA A 479 12.23 19.00 -10.59
N GLN A 480 11.95 19.07 -11.90
CA GLN A 480 10.89 18.26 -12.51
C GLN A 480 11.19 16.77 -12.39
N PHE A 481 12.42 16.35 -12.68
CA PHE A 481 12.80 14.95 -12.60
C PHE A 481 12.76 14.42 -11.16
N CYS A 482 13.28 15.17 -10.18
CA CYS A 482 13.16 14.79 -8.77
C CYS A 482 11.69 14.71 -8.32
N SER A 483 10.83 15.62 -8.79
CA SER A 483 9.40 15.59 -8.47
C SER A 483 8.69 14.37 -9.05
N LEU A 484 9.07 13.98 -10.27
CA LEU A 484 8.57 12.78 -10.93
C LEU A 484 8.93 11.51 -10.14
N VAL A 485 10.21 11.33 -9.79
CA VAL A 485 10.67 10.15 -9.02
C VAL A 485 10.07 10.13 -7.62
N ALA A 486 10.01 11.28 -6.93
CA ALA A 486 9.40 11.37 -5.61
C ALA A 486 7.89 11.02 -5.63
N SER A 487 7.16 11.41 -6.69
CA SER A 487 5.76 11.05 -6.89
C SER A 487 5.58 9.55 -7.10
N ALA A 488 6.40 8.92 -7.94
CA ALA A 488 6.34 7.49 -8.20
C ALA A 488 6.54 6.64 -6.94
N LEU A 489 7.41 7.10 -6.04
CA LEU A 489 7.71 6.47 -4.76
C LEU A 489 6.80 6.93 -3.61
N ASP A 490 5.87 7.87 -3.85
CA ASP A 490 5.00 8.49 -2.84
C ASP A 490 5.78 8.97 -1.59
N LEU A 491 6.93 9.63 -1.83
CA LEU A 491 7.79 10.14 -0.77
C LEU A 491 7.10 11.27 -0.01
N PRO A 492 7.14 11.27 1.34
CA PRO A 492 6.71 12.42 2.11
C PRO A 492 7.62 13.62 1.80
N ALA A 493 7.05 14.83 1.80
CA ALA A 493 7.83 16.05 1.63
C ALA A 493 8.99 16.11 2.63
N GLY A 494 10.20 16.32 2.11
CA GLY A 494 11.43 16.29 2.91
C GLY A 494 11.62 17.53 3.77
N ARG A 495 12.62 17.46 4.64
CA ARG A 495 12.96 18.53 5.59
C ARG A 495 13.46 19.77 4.83
N PRO A 496 12.92 20.97 5.09
CA PRO A 496 13.31 22.19 4.39
C PRO A 496 14.76 22.61 4.67
N GLY A 497 15.29 23.50 3.84
CA GLY A 497 16.60 24.14 4.04
C GLY A 497 17.82 23.30 3.64
N LYS A 498 17.66 22.29 2.77
CA LYS A 498 18.78 21.47 2.25
C LYS A 498 19.68 22.25 1.28
N PHE A 499 19.09 23.13 0.47
CA PHE A 499 19.78 23.87 -0.58
C PHE A 499 19.38 25.35 -0.55
N ALA A 500 20.33 26.24 -0.82
CA ALA A 500 20.09 27.69 -0.67
C ALA A 500 19.16 28.27 -1.76
N ASP A 501 19.05 27.60 -2.90
CA ASP A 501 18.24 27.95 -4.08
C ASP A 501 16.95 27.12 -4.21
N VAL A 502 16.55 26.39 -3.16
CA VAL A 502 15.28 25.68 -3.09
C VAL A 502 14.42 26.32 -1.99
N PRO A 503 13.63 27.37 -2.31
CA PRO A 503 12.77 28.02 -1.33
C PRO A 503 11.64 27.10 -0.91
N ASP A 504 11.28 27.09 0.39
CA ASP A 504 10.19 26.24 0.93
C ASP A 504 8.82 26.46 0.24
N SER A 505 8.62 27.60 -0.40
CA SER A 505 7.40 27.93 -1.15
C SER A 505 7.38 27.41 -2.59
N ALA A 506 8.49 26.88 -3.11
CA ALA A 506 8.55 26.36 -4.46
C ALA A 506 7.76 25.05 -4.58
N TRP A 507 7.06 24.85 -5.69
CA TRP A 507 6.20 23.68 -5.91
C TRP A 507 6.98 22.36 -5.82
N TYR A 508 8.27 22.36 -6.17
CA TYR A 508 9.17 21.21 -6.12
C TYR A 508 9.91 21.04 -4.79
N ALA A 509 9.83 22.00 -3.85
CA ALA A 509 10.70 22.01 -2.67
C ALA A 509 10.53 20.75 -1.81
N GLY A 510 9.29 20.32 -1.60
CA GLY A 510 9.00 19.11 -0.84
C GLY A 510 9.63 17.86 -1.47
N ALA A 511 9.53 17.71 -2.79
CA ALA A 511 10.08 16.57 -3.51
C ALA A 511 11.61 16.58 -3.59
N VAL A 512 12.21 17.73 -3.92
CA VAL A 512 13.68 17.86 -3.97
C VAL A 512 14.30 17.57 -2.60
N ASN A 513 13.72 18.12 -1.52
CA ASN A 513 14.20 17.84 -0.18
C ASN A 513 13.97 16.38 0.22
N ALA A 514 12.89 15.74 -0.22
CA ALA A 514 12.64 14.32 0.03
C ALA A 514 13.69 13.44 -0.66
N MET A 515 13.98 13.71 -1.94
CA MET A 515 15.02 13.00 -2.70
C MET A 515 16.40 13.18 -2.06
N ALA A 516 16.68 14.35 -1.48
CA ALA A 516 17.91 14.62 -0.75
C ALA A 516 17.95 13.95 0.63
N ASP A 517 16.82 13.86 1.37
CA ASP A 517 16.72 13.10 2.62
C ASP A 517 16.98 11.60 2.41
N MET A 518 16.69 11.08 1.21
CA MET A 518 16.94 9.70 0.82
C MET A 518 18.33 9.46 0.20
N ASP A 519 19.18 10.50 0.14
CA ASP A 519 20.49 10.48 -0.55
C ASP A 519 20.42 10.11 -2.04
N PHE A 520 19.27 10.27 -2.69
CA PHE A 520 19.11 9.99 -4.13
C PHE A 520 19.69 11.11 -4.98
N VAL A 521 19.72 12.33 -4.45
CA VAL A 521 20.27 13.51 -5.12
C VAL A 521 21.07 14.37 -4.15
N SER A 522 22.10 15.02 -4.68
CA SER A 522 22.92 15.99 -3.97
C SER A 522 23.00 17.31 -4.74
N GLY A 523 23.35 18.37 -4.00
CA GLY A 523 23.66 19.68 -4.57
C GLY A 523 25.13 19.79 -4.96
N GLY A 524 25.47 20.90 -5.61
CA GLY A 524 26.83 21.29 -5.90
C GLY A 524 27.64 21.61 -4.63
N SER A 525 28.97 21.65 -4.78
CA SER A 525 29.89 22.01 -3.69
C SER A 525 29.70 23.44 -3.14
N ASP A 526 28.91 24.26 -3.83
CA ASP A 526 28.52 25.62 -3.48
C ASP A 526 27.23 25.68 -2.63
N GLY A 527 26.60 24.53 -2.35
CA GLY A 527 25.36 24.43 -1.58
C GLY A 527 24.09 24.75 -2.39
N LEU A 528 24.20 24.79 -3.72
CA LEU A 528 23.08 24.98 -4.65
C LEU A 528 22.60 23.64 -5.23
N PHE A 529 21.33 23.57 -5.59
CA PHE A 529 20.73 22.40 -6.24
C PHE A 529 20.62 22.54 -7.76
N GLY A 530 20.42 23.77 -8.26
CA GLY A 530 20.16 24.03 -9.68
C GLY A 530 18.79 23.53 -10.15
N PRO A 531 17.66 23.95 -9.55
CA PRO A 531 16.34 23.36 -9.82
C PRO A 531 15.86 23.51 -11.27
N GLU A 532 16.21 24.62 -11.92
CA GLU A 532 15.81 24.94 -13.30
C GLU A 532 16.82 24.45 -14.35
N GLU A 533 17.94 23.87 -13.91
CA GLU A 533 18.95 23.35 -14.84
C GLU A 533 18.44 22.05 -15.49
N ALA A 534 18.78 21.86 -16.76
CA ALA A 534 18.50 20.63 -17.48
C ALA A 534 19.23 19.46 -16.82
N VAL A 535 18.55 18.33 -16.61
CA VAL A 535 19.21 17.11 -16.12
C VAL A 535 19.90 16.40 -17.29
N SER A 536 21.20 16.17 -17.18
CA SER A 536 21.92 15.33 -18.14
C SER A 536 21.52 13.87 -18.03
N PHE A 537 21.74 13.09 -19.09
CA PHE A 537 21.46 11.65 -19.07
C PHE A 537 22.20 10.94 -17.94
N GLN A 538 23.49 11.24 -17.73
CA GLN A 538 24.30 10.63 -16.68
C GLN A 538 23.84 11.00 -15.24
N GLU A 539 23.28 12.19 -15.04
CA GLU A 539 22.64 12.55 -13.75
C GLU A 539 21.34 11.79 -13.54
N MET A 540 20.52 11.69 -14.58
CA MET A 540 19.23 10.98 -14.54
C MET A 540 19.42 9.51 -14.14
N ILE A 541 20.34 8.79 -14.80
CA ILE A 541 20.64 7.39 -14.46
C ILE A 541 21.22 7.22 -13.06
N SER A 542 21.93 8.22 -12.56
CA SER A 542 22.54 8.15 -11.24
C SER A 542 21.50 8.29 -10.14
N ILE A 543 20.49 9.13 -10.34
CA ILE A 543 19.32 9.21 -9.45
C ILE A 543 18.54 7.89 -9.50
N LEU A 544 18.20 7.40 -10.71
CA LEU A 544 17.44 6.15 -10.87
C LEU A 544 18.18 4.93 -10.29
N SER A 545 19.50 4.86 -10.43
CA SER A 545 20.28 3.77 -9.83
C SER A 545 20.23 3.81 -8.29
N ARG A 546 20.31 4.99 -7.66
CA ARG A 546 20.18 5.12 -6.20
C ARG A 546 18.77 4.76 -5.73
N THR A 547 17.76 5.16 -6.50
CA THR A 547 16.38 4.74 -6.28
C THR A 547 16.24 3.22 -6.35
N ALA A 548 16.81 2.56 -7.36
CA ALA A 548 16.75 1.10 -7.51
C ALA A 548 17.43 0.37 -6.33
N ILE A 549 18.60 0.86 -5.89
CA ILE A 549 19.36 0.34 -4.74
C ILE A 549 18.53 0.35 -3.46
N TRP A 550 17.74 1.40 -3.27
CA TRP A 550 16.88 1.52 -2.10
C TRP A 550 15.58 0.73 -2.23
N ALA A 551 14.96 0.76 -3.40
CA ALA A 551 13.60 0.26 -3.62
C ALA A 551 13.48 -1.26 -3.85
N SER A 552 14.60 -1.97 -4.04
CA SER A 552 14.57 -3.38 -4.44
C SER A 552 15.73 -4.21 -3.91
N MET A 553 15.52 -5.53 -3.85
CA MET A 553 16.58 -6.48 -3.53
C MET A 553 17.66 -6.51 -4.62
N ASP A 554 17.28 -6.65 -5.90
CA ASP A 554 18.23 -6.70 -7.03
C ASP A 554 19.07 -5.43 -7.13
N GLY A 555 18.44 -4.26 -7.02
CA GLY A 555 19.14 -2.99 -7.01
C GLY A 555 20.13 -2.91 -5.84
N TYR A 556 19.73 -3.34 -4.64
CA TYR A 556 20.61 -3.37 -3.47
C TYR A 556 21.82 -4.28 -3.69
N GLU A 557 21.59 -5.49 -4.21
CA GLU A 557 22.67 -6.44 -4.52
C GLU A 557 23.65 -5.89 -5.57
N PHE A 558 23.14 -5.26 -6.63
CA PHE A 558 24.00 -4.63 -7.63
C PHE A 558 24.81 -3.46 -7.07
N GLY A 559 24.23 -2.69 -6.15
CA GLY A 559 24.90 -1.60 -5.44
C GLY A 559 26.06 -2.06 -4.55
N LEU A 560 26.02 -3.30 -4.03
CA LEU A 560 27.11 -3.88 -3.23
C LEU A 560 28.26 -4.43 -4.07
N GLN A 561 28.01 -4.74 -5.34
CA GLN A 561 29.03 -5.31 -6.22
C GLN A 561 30.03 -4.24 -6.67
N ALA A 562 31.32 -4.54 -6.56
CA ALA A 562 32.37 -3.72 -7.15
C ALA A 562 32.31 -3.82 -8.68
N VAL A 563 32.50 -2.69 -9.36
CA VAL A 563 32.63 -2.66 -10.83
C VAL A 563 33.99 -3.25 -11.23
N THR A 564 34.01 -4.14 -12.20
CA THR A 564 35.23 -4.76 -12.75
C THR A 564 35.95 -3.82 -13.71
N GLU A 565 37.24 -4.06 -13.97
CA GLU A 565 37.99 -3.27 -14.97
C GLU A 565 37.35 -3.36 -16.38
N GLU A 566 36.81 -4.53 -16.75
CA GLU A 566 36.10 -4.73 -18.02
C GLU A 566 34.81 -3.90 -18.11
N GLU A 567 33.99 -3.90 -17.04
CA GLU A 567 32.79 -3.07 -16.98
C GLU A 567 33.14 -1.56 -16.99
N LEU A 568 34.24 -1.13 -16.35
CA LEU A 568 34.68 0.27 -16.42
C LEU A 568 35.06 0.68 -17.85
N GLU A 569 35.67 -0.21 -18.63
CA GLU A 569 35.96 0.03 -20.03
C GLU A 569 34.68 0.13 -20.88
N GLU A 570 33.68 -0.70 -20.59
CA GLU A 570 32.37 -0.69 -21.27
C GLU A 570 31.62 0.63 -21.05
N TYR A 571 31.64 1.18 -19.84
CA TYR A 571 30.96 2.43 -19.49
C TYR A 571 31.89 3.67 -19.52
N ALA A 572 33.05 3.61 -20.18
CA ALA A 572 34.03 4.69 -20.20
C ALA A 572 33.54 6.02 -20.82
N ALA A 573 32.40 6.01 -21.51
CA ALA A 573 31.73 7.21 -22.02
C ALA A 573 31.07 8.05 -20.90
N TYR A 574 30.76 7.43 -19.75
CA TYR A 574 30.21 8.10 -18.58
C TYR A 574 31.33 8.62 -17.69
N ASP A 575 31.08 9.72 -16.98
CA ASP A 575 31.99 10.19 -15.94
C ASP A 575 32.18 9.12 -14.84
N ASP A 576 33.34 9.10 -14.19
CA ASP A 576 33.70 8.12 -13.15
C ASP A 576 32.62 7.96 -12.06
N TRP A 577 31.91 9.03 -11.73
CA TRP A 577 30.85 9.04 -10.71
C TRP A 577 29.53 8.40 -11.19
N ALA A 578 29.32 8.27 -12.50
CA ALA A 578 28.11 7.73 -13.12
C ALA A 578 28.29 6.31 -13.68
N GLN A 579 29.52 5.83 -13.90
CA GLN A 579 29.81 4.49 -14.45
C GLN A 579 29.14 3.35 -13.67
N THR A 580 29.19 3.39 -12.34
CA THR A 580 28.52 2.38 -11.51
C THR A 580 27.00 2.40 -11.70
N SER A 581 26.42 3.59 -11.84
CA SER A 581 24.98 3.76 -12.06
C SER A 581 24.54 3.28 -13.44
N ALA A 582 25.33 3.56 -14.48
CA ALA A 582 25.11 3.02 -15.81
C ALA A 582 25.09 1.49 -15.78
N ARG A 583 26.14 0.88 -15.20
CA ARG A 583 26.24 -0.58 -15.02
C ARG A 583 25.05 -1.16 -14.27
N ASN A 584 24.61 -0.53 -13.18
CA ASN A 584 23.48 -1.02 -12.40
C ASN A 584 22.18 -1.00 -13.20
N LEU A 585 21.90 0.09 -13.90
CA LEU A 585 20.68 0.19 -14.73
C LEU A 585 20.73 -0.71 -15.95
N ASP A 586 21.92 -0.98 -16.50
CA ASP A 586 22.09 -1.93 -17.60
C ASP A 586 21.80 -3.37 -17.15
N LYS A 587 22.34 -3.78 -15.99
CA LYS A 587 22.01 -5.08 -15.38
C LYS A 587 20.52 -5.24 -15.06
N LEU A 588 19.82 -4.14 -14.76
CA LEU A 588 18.36 -4.11 -14.58
C LEU A 588 17.60 -4.03 -15.92
N GLY A 589 18.27 -3.85 -17.06
CA GLY A 589 17.64 -3.69 -18.38
C GLY A 589 16.84 -2.38 -18.51
N VAL A 590 17.29 -1.32 -17.85
CA VAL A 590 16.66 0.01 -17.82
C VAL A 590 17.45 1.04 -18.64
N LEU A 591 18.77 0.88 -18.76
CA LEU A 591 19.65 1.82 -19.46
C LEU A 591 19.29 1.93 -20.96
N LEU A 592 19.36 3.13 -21.52
CA LEU A 592 19.13 3.37 -22.95
C LEU A 592 20.48 3.29 -23.70
N GLU A 593 20.58 2.42 -24.70
CA GLU A 593 21.83 2.14 -25.42
C GLU A 593 22.33 3.32 -26.28
N ASP A 594 21.43 4.10 -26.88
CA ASP A 594 21.77 5.14 -27.86
C ASP A 594 21.85 6.58 -27.28
N ALA A 595 21.74 6.73 -25.96
CA ALA A 595 21.75 8.04 -25.31
C ALA A 595 23.19 8.52 -25.01
N ASP A 596 23.53 9.75 -25.41
CA ASP A 596 24.81 10.36 -25.06
C ASP A 596 24.80 10.77 -23.57
N PRO A 597 25.77 10.32 -22.74
CA PRO A 597 25.82 10.61 -21.32
C PRO A 597 25.71 12.09 -20.93
N VAL A 598 26.27 13.00 -21.74
CA VAL A 598 26.32 14.44 -21.40
C VAL A 598 25.13 15.23 -21.93
N ASP A 599 24.34 14.66 -22.83
CA ASP A 599 23.20 15.35 -23.40
C ASP A 599 22.09 15.54 -22.37
N SER A 600 21.33 16.62 -22.54
CA SER A 600 20.16 16.89 -21.70
C SER A 600 19.05 15.89 -21.99
N SER A 601 18.42 15.39 -20.93
CA SER A 601 17.31 14.44 -21.03
C SER A 601 16.01 15.15 -21.37
N THR A 602 15.14 14.47 -22.12
CA THR A 602 13.78 14.93 -22.41
C THR A 602 12.78 14.35 -21.41
N ARG A 603 11.57 14.92 -21.38
CA ARG A 603 10.47 14.44 -20.54
C ARG A 603 10.05 13.02 -20.89
N GLU A 604 10.01 12.66 -22.18
CA GLU A 604 9.70 11.29 -22.62
C GLU A 604 10.77 10.27 -22.20
N MET A 605 12.06 10.63 -22.25
CA MET A 605 13.14 9.77 -21.78
C MET A 605 13.02 9.51 -20.27
N ALA A 606 12.74 10.56 -19.49
CA ALA A 606 12.55 10.45 -18.05
C ALA A 606 11.35 9.56 -17.67
N ALA A 607 10.20 9.73 -18.33
CA ALA A 607 9.03 8.89 -18.13
C ALA A 607 9.31 7.44 -18.56
N GLY A 608 9.91 7.24 -19.73
CA GLY A 608 10.28 5.93 -20.26
C GLY A 608 11.18 5.15 -19.30
N MET A 609 12.27 5.76 -18.85
CA MET A 609 13.21 5.08 -17.94
C MET A 609 12.63 4.85 -16.55
N LEU A 610 11.85 5.79 -16.01
CA LEU A 610 11.21 5.60 -14.71
C LEU A 610 10.19 4.45 -14.75
N CYS A 611 9.32 4.41 -15.77
CA CYS A 611 8.34 3.33 -15.93
C CYS A 611 9.05 1.97 -16.02
N ARG A 612 10.06 1.85 -16.91
CA ARG A 612 10.85 0.61 -17.04
C ARG A 612 11.52 0.22 -15.74
N LEU A 613 12.07 1.18 -14.98
CA LEU A 613 12.62 0.90 -13.67
C LEU A 613 11.54 0.29 -12.78
N MET A 614 10.40 0.98 -12.62
CA MET A 614 9.29 0.52 -11.77
C MET A 614 8.81 -0.90 -12.12
N GLU A 615 8.79 -1.28 -13.39
CA GLU A 615 8.48 -2.64 -13.82
C GLU A 615 9.57 -3.65 -13.43
N ARG A 616 10.84 -3.29 -13.68
CA ARG A 616 11.99 -4.16 -13.41
C ARG A 616 12.22 -4.41 -11.93
N ILE A 617 11.85 -3.45 -11.08
CA ILE A 617 11.90 -3.59 -9.63
C ILE A 617 10.53 -3.90 -9.00
N CYS A 618 9.56 -4.31 -9.82
CA CYS A 618 8.26 -4.84 -9.38
C CYS A 618 7.44 -3.86 -8.51
N LEU A 619 7.60 -2.54 -8.70
CA LEU A 619 6.77 -1.52 -8.03
C LEU A 619 5.40 -1.35 -8.69
N ILE A 620 5.27 -1.71 -9.96
CA ILE A 620 3.99 -1.78 -10.68
C ILE A 620 3.77 -3.19 -11.23
N TRP A 621 2.52 -3.51 -11.51
CA TRP A 621 2.11 -4.83 -11.99
C TRP A 621 2.47 -4.96 -13.47
N GLY A 622 3.20 -6.03 -13.81
CA GLY A 622 3.69 -6.31 -15.16
C GLY A 622 2.66 -6.90 -16.11
#